data_AF-A0A7Y4YDZ8-F1
#
_entry.id   AF-A0A7Y4YDZ8-F1
#
_cell.length_a   1.000
_cell.length_b   1.000
_cell.length_c   1.000
_cell.angle_alpha   90.00
_cell.angle_beta   90.00
_cell.angle_gamma   90.00
#
_symmetry.space_group_name_H-M   'P 1'
#
loop_
_entity.id
_entity.type
_entity.pdbx_description
1 polymer ?
#
loop_
_entity_poly.entity_id
_entity_poly.type
_entity_poly.pdbx_seq_one_letter_code
_entity_poly.pdbx_strand_id
1 'polypeptide(L)'
;MILVFDTETTGLPIDINADINDLDNWPRMVQIAWILFDLNGNRISGKDYIIKPDNFSIPFEATEIHNITDEIAEQYGEDLDEVMQEFINCLNKSMLVVSHNMAFDEKIVGSEMIRLGYDNILEHKGKICTMESSLDFCSIDGLYGNKYPKLSELYEALFSEDYLETHNAVEDVAATAKCFWELISLNIISLDTESNKEYTPRIIVNKDAIYKSPVIELSEQPIYSLPQLIPYRRSNMWGYCNEYKRVIIDCDFSEALPFSEKMARVMKKGKYGFINENGKTVISFKYDWASNFNEGFSRIHIGGMRMHHGWEHEKYGFINKSGKEVIKCEYDDALNFSDGFAAVRKNGKWGFINYKGEEVIPFQFDGASSFTDGLAPVQIDYKYGFINKEGRIIVPFEFDYAYQFSEGLACVSLDNTSGLINKSGELIVYSNEKYIVGSPSEGMIVVEKGDPDSSDCQYGFLNTVWELVIPLGYSFAQNFSEGLSKIITGGRHWGKHGFINKHGEEIIPCQYKSAGSFHNGLAQVQINENVGYISHKGIEFWDGGKSDNSADDLPF
;
A
#
# COMPACT_ATOMS: atom_id res chain seq x y z
N MET A 1 -28.10 -9.02 6.15
CA MET A 1 -26.75 -8.55 5.80
C MET A 1 -26.90 -7.47 4.73
N ILE A 2 -25.95 -6.55 4.66
CA ILE A 2 -25.88 -5.50 3.63
C ILE A 2 -24.66 -5.80 2.76
N LEU A 3 -24.86 -5.88 1.44
CA LEU A 3 -23.78 -6.11 0.48
C LEU A 3 -23.47 -4.79 -0.21
N VAL A 4 -22.24 -4.29 -0.07
CA VAL A 4 -21.74 -3.16 -0.87
C VAL A 4 -20.86 -3.75 -1.96
N PHE A 5 -21.02 -3.34 -3.21
CA PHE A 5 -20.21 -3.85 -4.31
C PHE A 5 -19.92 -2.78 -5.36
N ASP A 6 -18.90 -3.02 -6.17
CA ASP A 6 -18.45 -2.17 -7.26
C ASP A 6 -17.84 -3.03 -8.39
N THR A 7 -17.84 -2.52 -9.62
CA THR A 7 -17.35 -3.22 -10.81
C THR A 7 -16.47 -2.36 -11.72
N GLU A 8 -15.38 -2.94 -12.22
CA GLU A 8 -14.63 -2.39 -13.35
C GLU A 8 -14.98 -3.16 -14.63
N THR A 9 -14.94 -2.47 -15.77
CA THR A 9 -15.43 -3.03 -17.03
C THR A 9 -14.56 -2.66 -18.22
N THR A 10 -14.78 -3.37 -19.33
CA THR A 10 -14.13 -3.08 -20.62
C THR A 10 -14.56 -1.75 -21.26
N GLY A 11 -15.49 -0.99 -20.66
CA GLY A 11 -15.91 0.31 -21.17
C GLY A 11 -17.34 0.69 -20.77
N LEU A 12 -17.97 1.54 -21.57
CA LEU A 12 -19.37 1.94 -21.37
C LEU A 12 -20.31 1.11 -22.25
N PRO A 13 -21.60 0.95 -21.86
CA PRO A 13 -22.60 0.33 -22.73
C PRO A 13 -22.79 1.13 -24.01
N ILE A 14 -23.15 0.44 -25.10
CA ILE A 14 -23.45 1.07 -26.40
C ILE A 14 -24.66 2.01 -26.26
N ASP A 15 -25.72 1.54 -25.60
CA ASP A 15 -26.90 2.29 -25.18
C ASP A 15 -27.21 1.97 -23.72
N ILE A 16 -27.20 3.01 -22.88
CA ILE A 16 -27.48 2.88 -21.44
C ILE A 16 -28.94 2.48 -21.14
N ASN A 17 -29.86 2.64 -22.09
CA ASN A 17 -31.27 2.30 -21.94
C ASN A 17 -31.63 0.92 -22.51
N ALA A 18 -30.64 0.16 -23.02
CA ALA A 18 -30.90 -1.15 -23.59
C ALA A 18 -31.50 -2.13 -22.56
N ASP A 19 -32.21 -3.12 -23.08
CA ASP A 19 -32.64 -4.25 -22.25
C ASP A 19 -31.41 -5.01 -21.73
N ILE A 20 -31.49 -5.57 -20.52
CA ILE A 20 -30.36 -6.32 -19.94
C ILE A 20 -30.05 -7.61 -20.74
N ASN A 21 -31.04 -8.13 -21.46
CA ASN A 21 -30.90 -9.29 -22.33
C ASN A 21 -30.22 -8.95 -23.67
N ASP A 22 -30.01 -7.67 -24.00
CA ASP A 22 -29.18 -7.27 -25.12
C ASP A 22 -27.70 -7.41 -24.74
N LEU A 23 -27.25 -8.66 -24.71
CA LEU A 23 -25.96 -9.03 -24.14
C LEU A 23 -24.78 -8.35 -24.85
N ASP A 24 -24.87 -8.07 -26.14
CA ASP A 24 -23.82 -7.39 -26.90
C ASP A 24 -23.73 -5.88 -26.60
N ASN A 25 -24.77 -5.29 -26.00
CA ASN A 25 -24.79 -3.89 -25.60
C ASN A 25 -23.92 -3.61 -24.37
N TRP A 26 -23.90 -4.55 -23.43
CA TRP A 26 -23.30 -4.36 -22.11
C TRP A 26 -21.83 -4.79 -22.12
N PRO A 27 -20.92 -3.95 -21.57
CA PRO A 27 -19.49 -4.26 -21.55
C PRO A 27 -19.22 -5.48 -20.66
N ARG A 28 -18.08 -6.14 -20.92
CA ARG A 28 -17.61 -7.26 -20.10
C ARG A 28 -17.07 -6.77 -18.76
N MET A 29 -17.37 -7.49 -17.70
CA MET A 29 -16.83 -7.24 -16.36
C MET A 29 -15.35 -7.65 -16.29
N VAL A 30 -14.51 -6.74 -15.82
CA VAL A 30 -13.05 -6.91 -15.69
C VAL A 30 -12.65 -7.13 -14.24
N GLN A 31 -13.32 -6.46 -13.31
CA GLN A 31 -13.12 -6.65 -11.87
C GLN A 31 -14.46 -6.56 -11.15
N ILE A 32 -14.59 -7.27 -10.05
CA ILE A 32 -15.69 -7.09 -9.10
C ILE A 32 -15.14 -7.16 -7.68
N ALA A 33 -15.58 -6.24 -6.83
CA ALA A 33 -15.27 -6.28 -5.41
C ALA A 33 -16.55 -6.10 -4.60
N TRP A 34 -16.60 -6.73 -3.42
CA TRP A 34 -17.73 -6.57 -2.52
C TRP A 34 -17.34 -6.70 -1.06
N ILE A 35 -18.12 -6.02 -0.21
CA ILE A 35 -18.03 -6.13 1.25
C ILE A 35 -19.42 -6.45 1.81
N LEU A 36 -19.48 -7.47 2.64
CA LEU A 36 -20.68 -7.90 3.33
C LEU A 36 -20.64 -7.40 4.78
N PHE A 37 -21.69 -6.71 5.21
CA PHE A 37 -21.85 -6.18 6.56
C PHE A 37 -23.03 -6.81 7.28
N ASP A 38 -22.95 -6.84 8.61
CA ASP A 38 -24.11 -7.01 9.46
C ASP A 38 -24.94 -5.71 9.55
N LEU A 39 -26.03 -5.73 10.30
CA LEU A 39 -26.93 -4.58 10.43
C LEU A 39 -26.41 -3.49 11.39
N ASN A 40 -25.35 -3.78 12.14
CA ASN A 40 -24.72 -2.86 13.06
C ASN A 40 -23.52 -2.15 12.42
N GLY A 41 -23.21 -2.44 11.14
CA GLY A 41 -22.06 -1.89 10.45
C GLY A 41 -20.78 -2.70 10.62
N ASN A 42 -20.82 -3.87 11.27
CA ASN A 42 -19.64 -4.72 11.36
C ASN A 42 -19.42 -5.45 10.04
N ARG A 43 -18.19 -5.42 9.52
CA ARG A 43 -17.79 -6.22 8.35
C ARG A 43 -17.84 -7.71 8.71
N ILE A 44 -18.50 -8.49 7.85
CA ILE A 44 -18.57 -9.95 7.92
C ILE A 44 -17.50 -10.57 7.01
N SER A 45 -17.43 -10.09 5.77
CA SER A 45 -16.48 -10.58 4.77
C SER A 45 -16.32 -9.54 3.67
N GLY A 46 -15.36 -9.74 2.78
CA GLY A 46 -15.31 -9.03 1.53
C GLY A 46 -14.29 -9.68 0.61
N LYS A 47 -14.49 -9.53 -0.69
CA LYS A 47 -13.73 -10.18 -1.74
C LYS A 47 -13.45 -9.20 -2.86
N ASP A 48 -12.43 -9.51 -3.63
CA ASP A 48 -11.99 -8.81 -4.81
C ASP A 48 -11.50 -9.82 -5.84
N TYR A 49 -11.95 -9.64 -7.08
CA TYR A 49 -11.60 -10.55 -8.16
C TYR A 49 -11.38 -9.77 -9.44
N ILE A 50 -10.22 -10.00 -10.07
CA ILE A 50 -10.06 -9.75 -11.51
C ILE A 50 -10.69 -10.92 -12.24
N ILE A 51 -11.40 -10.64 -13.33
CA ILE A 51 -12.05 -11.66 -14.15
C ILE A 51 -11.12 -12.05 -15.29
N LYS A 52 -10.89 -13.35 -15.43
CA LYS A 52 -10.13 -13.90 -16.54
C LYS A 52 -10.88 -13.67 -17.86
N PRO A 53 -10.23 -13.10 -18.91
CA PRO A 53 -10.91 -12.85 -20.17
C PRO A 53 -11.29 -14.15 -20.87
N ASP A 54 -12.59 -14.33 -21.14
CA ASP A 54 -13.09 -15.41 -22.00
C ASP A 54 -13.80 -14.82 -23.22
N ASN A 55 -13.13 -14.95 -24.37
CA ASN A 55 -13.55 -14.42 -25.66
C ASN A 55 -13.78 -12.89 -25.70
N PHE A 56 -13.02 -12.13 -24.90
CA PHE A 56 -12.94 -10.68 -25.01
C PHE A 56 -11.52 -10.19 -24.73
N SER A 57 -11.25 -8.95 -25.12
CA SER A 57 -10.01 -8.23 -24.80
C SER A 57 -10.35 -6.95 -24.04
N ILE A 58 -9.47 -6.53 -23.13
CA ILE A 58 -9.61 -5.31 -22.35
C ILE A 58 -9.06 -4.14 -23.16
N PRO A 59 -9.89 -3.15 -23.55
CA PRO A 59 -9.42 -2.00 -24.34
C PRO A 59 -8.40 -1.16 -23.57
N PHE A 60 -7.48 -0.52 -24.31
CA PHE A 60 -6.45 0.33 -23.73
C PHE A 60 -7.08 1.50 -22.95
N GLU A 61 -8.18 2.06 -23.44
CA GLU A 61 -8.89 3.16 -22.77
C GLU A 61 -9.47 2.73 -21.41
N ALA A 62 -9.90 1.48 -21.26
CA ALA A 62 -10.34 0.93 -19.99
C ALA A 62 -9.13 0.67 -19.07
N THR A 63 -8.03 0.15 -19.64
CA THR A 63 -6.76 -0.04 -18.93
C THR A 63 -6.22 1.27 -18.34
N GLU A 64 -6.31 2.40 -19.06
CA GLU A 64 -5.84 3.70 -18.54
C GLU A 64 -6.64 4.17 -17.32
N ILE A 65 -7.85 3.64 -17.12
CA ILE A 65 -8.72 3.95 -16.00
C ILE A 65 -8.36 3.03 -14.82
N HIS A 66 -8.51 1.72 -14.99
CA HIS A 66 -8.42 0.76 -13.87
C HIS A 66 -7.09 -0.01 -13.78
N ASN A 67 -6.13 0.25 -14.69
CA ASN A 67 -4.79 -0.37 -14.72
C ASN A 67 -4.75 -1.90 -14.85
N ILE A 68 -5.81 -2.53 -15.38
CA ILE A 68 -5.86 -3.99 -15.63
C ILE A 68 -5.73 -4.22 -17.14
N THR A 69 -4.66 -4.89 -17.56
CA THR A 69 -4.47 -5.29 -18.97
C THR A 69 -4.97 -6.72 -19.22
N ASP A 70 -5.07 -7.12 -20.49
CA ASP A 70 -5.28 -8.52 -20.87
C ASP A 70 -4.24 -9.45 -20.24
N GLU A 71 -2.97 -9.05 -20.19
CA GLU A 71 -1.91 -9.85 -19.57
C GLU A 71 -2.13 -10.02 -18.06
N ILE A 72 -2.53 -8.95 -17.36
CA ILE A 72 -2.85 -9.02 -15.92
C ILE A 72 -4.07 -9.91 -15.71
N ALA A 73 -5.13 -9.74 -16.48
CA ALA A 73 -6.35 -10.51 -16.33
C ALA A 73 -6.18 -11.99 -16.70
N GLU A 74 -5.34 -12.32 -17.69
CA GLU A 74 -5.03 -13.72 -18.05
C GLU A 74 -4.18 -14.42 -16.97
N GLN A 75 -3.29 -13.68 -16.32
CA GLN A 75 -2.34 -14.20 -15.34
C GLN A 75 -2.89 -14.27 -13.91
N TYR A 76 -3.76 -13.32 -13.53
CA TYR A 76 -4.27 -13.14 -12.17
C TYR A 76 -5.80 -13.19 -12.08
N GLY A 77 -6.50 -13.23 -13.21
CA GLY A 77 -7.95 -13.31 -13.23
C GLY A 77 -8.45 -14.70 -12.85
N GLU A 78 -9.58 -14.71 -12.16
CA GLU A 78 -10.31 -15.91 -11.78
C GLU A 78 -11.41 -16.21 -12.81
N ASP A 79 -11.86 -17.46 -12.82
CA ASP A 79 -12.97 -17.87 -13.68
C ASP A 79 -14.27 -17.14 -13.29
N LEU A 80 -14.93 -16.57 -14.29
CA LEU A 80 -16.12 -15.75 -14.08
C LEU A 80 -17.26 -16.55 -13.42
N ASP A 81 -17.44 -17.82 -13.78
CA ASP A 81 -18.51 -18.66 -13.22
C ASP A 81 -18.28 -18.93 -11.73
N GLU A 82 -17.03 -19.25 -11.34
CA GLU A 82 -16.67 -19.45 -9.93
C GLU A 82 -16.88 -18.18 -9.10
N VAL A 83 -16.42 -17.03 -9.60
CA VAL A 83 -16.62 -15.72 -8.94
C VAL A 83 -18.12 -15.40 -8.82
N MET A 84 -18.88 -15.64 -9.87
CA MET A 84 -20.31 -15.32 -9.90
C MET A 84 -21.11 -16.21 -8.95
N GLN A 85 -20.77 -17.49 -8.82
CA GLN A 85 -21.38 -18.38 -7.82
C GLN A 85 -21.15 -17.86 -6.38
N GLU A 86 -19.94 -17.39 -6.09
CA GLU A 86 -19.63 -16.83 -4.77
C GLU A 86 -20.40 -15.51 -4.52
N PHE A 87 -20.44 -14.63 -5.52
CA PHE A 87 -21.19 -13.38 -5.44
C PHE A 87 -22.69 -13.65 -5.24
N ILE A 88 -23.29 -14.56 -6.01
CA ILE A 88 -24.69 -14.99 -5.88
C ILE A 88 -24.97 -15.53 -4.46
N ASN A 89 -24.05 -16.28 -3.87
CA ASN A 89 -24.20 -16.77 -2.50
C ASN A 89 -24.23 -15.61 -1.48
N CYS A 90 -23.38 -14.60 -1.65
CA CYS A 90 -23.39 -13.39 -0.82
C CYS A 90 -24.68 -12.59 -1.04
N LEU A 91 -25.08 -12.42 -2.29
CA LEU A 91 -26.29 -11.72 -2.70
C LEU A 91 -27.54 -12.37 -2.09
N ASN A 92 -27.62 -13.70 -2.08
CA ASN A 92 -28.72 -14.44 -1.45
C ASN A 92 -28.81 -14.21 0.06
N LYS A 93 -27.69 -14.07 0.76
CA LYS A 93 -27.63 -13.74 2.20
C LYS A 93 -27.92 -12.26 2.49
N SER A 94 -27.72 -11.40 1.49
CA SER A 94 -27.96 -9.97 1.60
C SER A 94 -29.46 -9.65 1.52
N MET A 95 -29.90 -8.74 2.39
CA MET A 95 -31.22 -8.12 2.30
C MET A 95 -31.17 -6.91 1.38
N LEU A 96 -30.10 -6.12 1.51
CA LEU A 96 -29.89 -4.87 0.83
C LEU A 96 -28.57 -4.92 0.07
N VAL A 97 -28.59 -4.36 -1.12
CA VAL A 97 -27.40 -4.16 -1.95
C VAL A 97 -27.16 -2.67 -2.13
N VAL A 98 -25.91 -2.25 -2.05
CA VAL A 98 -25.47 -0.85 -2.11
C VAL A 98 -24.36 -0.73 -3.13
N SER A 99 -24.40 0.31 -3.95
CA SER A 99 -23.27 0.74 -4.78
C SER A 99 -23.34 2.25 -5.04
N HIS A 100 -22.26 2.80 -5.59
CA HIS A 100 -22.23 4.17 -6.09
C HIS A 100 -22.44 4.14 -7.61
N ASN A 101 -23.65 4.51 -8.07
CA ASN A 101 -24.16 4.28 -9.43
C ASN A 101 -24.75 2.88 -9.72
N MET A 102 -25.60 2.37 -8.81
CA MET A 102 -26.35 1.11 -8.91
C MET A 102 -26.95 0.78 -10.27
N ALA A 103 -27.49 1.77 -10.98
CA ALA A 103 -28.10 1.53 -12.29
C ALA A 103 -27.10 0.96 -13.31
N PHE A 104 -25.82 1.32 -13.20
CA PHE A 104 -24.74 0.78 -14.01
C PHE A 104 -24.32 -0.60 -13.51
N ASP A 105 -23.87 -0.71 -12.26
CA ASP A 105 -23.33 -1.96 -11.70
C ASP A 105 -24.31 -3.13 -11.77
N GLU A 106 -25.60 -2.84 -11.55
CA GLU A 106 -26.66 -3.84 -11.63
C GLU A 106 -26.74 -4.47 -13.03
N LYS A 107 -26.56 -3.66 -14.07
CA LYS A 107 -26.63 -4.12 -15.45
C LYS A 107 -25.39 -4.89 -15.85
N ILE A 108 -24.21 -4.48 -15.38
CA ILE A 108 -22.97 -5.23 -15.58
C ILE A 108 -23.09 -6.63 -14.98
N VAL A 109 -23.34 -6.70 -13.67
CA VAL A 109 -23.43 -7.98 -12.96
C VAL A 109 -24.59 -8.83 -13.49
N GLY A 110 -25.76 -8.24 -13.70
CA GLY A 110 -26.92 -8.97 -14.21
C GLY A 110 -26.71 -9.49 -15.63
N SER A 111 -26.00 -8.75 -16.50
CA SER A 111 -25.68 -9.23 -17.85
C SER A 111 -24.72 -10.41 -17.82
N GLU A 112 -23.70 -10.41 -16.95
CA GLU A 112 -22.78 -11.54 -16.79
C GLU A 112 -23.48 -12.77 -16.18
N MET A 113 -24.42 -12.57 -15.23
CA MET A 113 -25.28 -13.66 -14.74
C MET A 113 -26.04 -14.32 -15.91
N ILE A 114 -26.66 -13.52 -16.79
CA ILE A 114 -27.42 -14.04 -17.93
C ILE A 114 -26.50 -14.74 -18.95
N ARG A 115 -25.28 -14.24 -19.20
CA ARG A 115 -24.31 -14.92 -20.09
C ARG A 115 -23.97 -16.32 -19.60
N LEU A 116 -23.85 -16.49 -18.28
CA LEU A 116 -23.58 -17.77 -17.63
C LEU A 116 -24.84 -18.65 -17.47
N GLY A 117 -26.03 -18.13 -17.82
CA GLY A 117 -27.29 -18.85 -17.73
C GLY A 117 -27.93 -18.83 -16.33
N TYR A 118 -27.52 -17.91 -15.46
CA TYR A 118 -28.16 -17.65 -14.16
C TYR A 118 -29.37 -16.71 -14.29
N ASP A 119 -30.31 -16.87 -13.35
CA ASP A 119 -31.37 -15.87 -13.15
C ASP A 119 -30.76 -14.58 -12.58
N ASN A 120 -31.17 -13.41 -13.10
CA ASN A 120 -30.74 -12.11 -12.56
C ASN A 120 -31.43 -11.79 -11.22
N ILE A 121 -30.98 -12.44 -10.15
CA ILE A 121 -31.58 -12.27 -8.81
C ILE A 121 -31.35 -10.88 -8.21
N LEU A 122 -30.40 -10.09 -8.74
CA LEU A 122 -30.08 -8.74 -8.28
C LEU A 122 -31.24 -7.76 -8.54
N GLU A 123 -31.99 -7.98 -9.62
CA GLU A 123 -33.17 -7.17 -9.98
C GLU A 123 -34.23 -7.14 -8.87
N HIS A 124 -34.32 -8.21 -8.09
CA HIS A 124 -35.34 -8.40 -7.06
C HIS A 124 -34.87 -8.03 -5.65
N LYS A 125 -33.65 -7.50 -5.49
CA LYS A 125 -33.10 -7.09 -4.19
C LYS A 125 -33.50 -5.65 -3.84
N GLY A 126 -33.56 -5.37 -2.53
CA GLY A 126 -33.60 -3.99 -2.06
C GLY A 126 -32.28 -3.31 -2.40
N LYS A 127 -32.34 -2.16 -3.07
CA LYS A 127 -31.18 -1.45 -3.60
C LYS A 127 -31.09 -0.04 -3.01
N ILE A 128 -29.88 0.38 -2.68
CA ILE A 128 -29.55 1.77 -2.34
C ILE A 128 -28.42 2.24 -3.26
N CYS A 129 -28.63 3.38 -3.91
CA CYS A 129 -27.59 4.06 -4.66
C CYS A 129 -27.09 5.26 -3.84
N THR A 130 -25.82 5.27 -3.44
CA THR A 130 -25.26 6.38 -2.64
C THR A 130 -25.18 7.67 -3.46
N MET A 131 -24.94 7.58 -4.77
CA MET A 131 -24.98 8.71 -5.72
C MET A 131 -26.34 9.40 -5.72
N GLU A 132 -27.44 8.65 -5.85
CA GLU A 132 -28.79 9.22 -5.85
C GLU A 132 -29.19 9.73 -4.46
N SER A 133 -28.88 8.95 -3.42
CA SER A 133 -29.25 9.26 -2.03
C SER A 133 -28.57 10.53 -1.50
N SER A 134 -27.46 10.93 -2.09
CA SER A 134 -26.66 12.10 -1.68
C SER A 134 -26.84 13.33 -2.57
N LEU A 135 -27.67 13.27 -3.62
CA LEU A 135 -27.85 14.35 -4.58
C LEU A 135 -28.17 15.70 -3.91
N ASP A 136 -29.14 15.71 -3.01
CA ASP A 136 -29.55 16.92 -2.30
C ASP A 136 -28.54 17.33 -1.22
N PHE A 137 -27.85 16.37 -0.61
CA PHE A 137 -26.82 16.64 0.40
C PHE A 137 -25.61 17.36 -0.23
N CYS A 138 -25.10 16.84 -1.34
CA CYS A 138 -23.95 17.42 -2.03
C CYS A 138 -24.32 18.75 -2.72
N SER A 139 -25.53 18.87 -3.27
CA SER A 139 -26.03 20.11 -3.90
C SER A 139 -25.04 20.76 -4.89
N ILE A 140 -24.42 19.94 -5.75
CA ILE A 140 -23.41 20.38 -6.71
C ILE A 140 -24.11 20.96 -7.95
N ASP A 141 -23.81 22.21 -8.32
CA ASP A 141 -24.41 22.85 -9.49
C ASP A 141 -24.06 22.13 -10.80
N GLY A 142 -25.11 21.73 -11.54
CA GLY A 142 -25.03 21.14 -12.88
C GLY A 142 -25.79 21.95 -13.93
N LEU A 143 -25.69 21.54 -15.20
CA LEU A 143 -26.31 22.25 -16.33
C LEU A 143 -27.84 22.34 -16.27
N TYR A 144 -28.49 21.39 -15.58
CA TYR A 144 -29.96 21.27 -15.53
C TYR A 144 -30.51 21.15 -14.11
N GLY A 145 -29.78 21.64 -13.11
CA GLY A 145 -30.05 21.46 -11.68
C GLY A 145 -28.87 20.80 -10.98
N ASN A 146 -29.09 20.23 -9.79
CA ASN A 146 -28.03 19.53 -9.07
C ASN A 146 -27.52 18.36 -9.91
N LYS A 147 -26.20 18.30 -10.11
CA LYS A 147 -25.49 17.18 -10.72
C LYS A 147 -25.38 16.05 -9.70
N TYR A 148 -25.52 14.80 -10.15
CA TYR A 148 -25.15 13.64 -9.34
C TYR A 148 -23.66 13.71 -8.95
N PRO A 149 -23.34 13.53 -7.65
CA PRO A 149 -21.96 13.56 -7.20
C PRO A 149 -21.22 12.33 -7.73
N LYS A 150 -19.96 12.52 -8.11
CA LYS A 150 -19.00 11.41 -8.20
C LYS A 150 -18.70 10.86 -6.81
N LEU A 151 -18.06 9.70 -6.73
CA LEU A 151 -17.71 9.09 -5.45
C LEU A 151 -16.73 9.98 -4.67
N SER A 152 -15.72 10.53 -5.34
CA SER A 152 -14.80 11.53 -4.80
C SER A 152 -15.51 12.78 -4.27
N GLU A 153 -16.45 13.33 -5.03
CA GLU A 153 -17.20 14.53 -4.63
C GLU A 153 -18.07 14.26 -3.40
N LEU A 154 -18.69 13.07 -3.33
CA LEU A 154 -19.44 12.64 -2.14
C LEU A 154 -18.52 12.45 -0.93
N TYR A 155 -17.36 11.81 -1.14
CA TYR A 155 -16.39 11.56 -0.09
C TYR A 155 -15.86 12.87 0.50
N GLU A 156 -15.46 13.82 -0.36
CA GLU A 156 -15.00 15.14 0.04
C GLU A 156 -16.10 15.89 0.82
N ALA A 157 -17.35 15.84 0.34
CA ALA A 157 -18.48 16.48 1.00
C ALA A 157 -18.77 15.90 2.40
N LEU A 158 -18.57 14.60 2.62
CA LEU A 158 -18.82 13.95 3.90
C LEU A 158 -17.65 14.12 4.88
N PHE A 159 -16.41 14.08 4.41
CA PHE A 159 -15.24 13.96 5.28
C PHE A 159 -14.30 15.17 5.27
N SER A 160 -14.49 16.13 4.35
CA SER A 160 -13.54 17.26 4.13
C SER A 160 -12.10 16.79 3.88
N GLU A 161 -11.98 15.63 3.23
CA GLU A 161 -10.73 14.96 2.87
C GLU A 161 -10.68 14.78 1.35
N ASP A 162 -9.51 15.00 0.74
CA ASP A 162 -9.29 14.71 -0.68
C ASP A 162 -9.28 13.19 -0.88
N TYR A 163 -10.24 12.67 -1.67
CA TYR A 163 -10.25 11.30 -2.15
C TYR A 163 -9.96 11.28 -3.64
N LEU A 164 -8.83 10.67 -4.02
CA LEU A 164 -8.51 10.44 -5.42
C LEU A 164 -9.19 9.15 -5.87
N GLU A 165 -10.15 9.25 -6.80
CA GLU A 165 -10.70 8.07 -7.48
C GLU A 165 -9.55 7.34 -8.18
N THR A 166 -9.31 6.10 -7.76
CA THR A 166 -8.28 5.22 -8.32
C THR A 166 -8.82 4.25 -9.36
N HIS A 167 -10.15 4.22 -9.54
CA HIS A 167 -10.86 3.31 -10.45
C HIS A 167 -10.40 1.86 -10.23
N ASN A 168 -10.54 1.45 -8.99
CA ASN A 168 -10.20 0.12 -8.53
C ASN A 168 -11.38 -0.32 -7.67
N ALA A 169 -12.07 -1.37 -8.11
CA ALA A 169 -13.30 -1.83 -7.46
C ALA A 169 -13.14 -2.02 -5.94
N VAL A 170 -11.93 -2.39 -5.47
CA VAL A 170 -11.59 -2.56 -4.04
C VAL A 170 -11.65 -1.24 -3.28
N GLU A 171 -11.04 -0.19 -3.83
CA GLU A 171 -10.97 1.12 -3.19
C GLU A 171 -12.33 1.83 -3.30
N ASP A 172 -13.00 1.69 -4.44
CA ASP A 172 -14.30 2.28 -4.71
C ASP A 172 -15.41 1.62 -3.87
N VAL A 173 -15.38 0.30 -3.69
CA VAL A 173 -16.34 -0.38 -2.79
C VAL A 173 -16.11 0.03 -1.33
N ALA A 174 -14.86 0.23 -0.92
CA ALA A 174 -14.53 0.66 0.43
C ALA A 174 -14.98 2.11 0.68
N ALA A 175 -14.68 3.02 -0.25
CA ALA A 175 -15.14 4.40 -0.19
C ALA A 175 -16.67 4.49 -0.23
N THR A 176 -17.33 3.70 -1.08
CA THR A 176 -18.79 3.59 -1.16
C THR A 176 -19.38 3.12 0.16
N ALA A 177 -18.79 2.10 0.79
CA ALA A 177 -19.26 1.61 2.09
C ALA A 177 -19.09 2.66 3.18
N LYS A 178 -17.95 3.37 3.24
CA LYS A 178 -17.71 4.46 4.20
C LYS A 178 -18.74 5.58 4.01
N CYS A 179 -18.97 6.02 2.78
CA CYS A 179 -19.97 7.03 2.46
C CYS A 179 -21.38 6.58 2.84
N PHE A 180 -21.75 5.33 2.54
CA PHE A 180 -23.06 4.77 2.89
C PHE A 180 -23.34 4.83 4.40
N TRP A 181 -22.38 4.40 5.23
CA TRP A 181 -22.54 4.41 6.68
C TRP A 181 -22.59 5.83 7.25
N GLU A 182 -21.86 6.78 6.68
CA GLU A 182 -21.94 8.18 7.10
C GLU A 182 -23.25 8.84 6.66
N LEU A 183 -23.76 8.54 5.47
CA LEU A 183 -25.09 9.00 5.05
C LEU A 183 -26.20 8.48 5.98
N ILE A 184 -26.04 7.28 6.56
CA ILE A 184 -26.92 6.78 7.62
C ILE A 184 -26.72 7.56 8.92
N SER A 185 -25.47 7.81 9.35
CA SER A 185 -25.17 8.52 10.60
C SER A 185 -25.74 9.94 10.61
N LEU A 186 -25.76 10.58 9.44
CA LEU A 186 -26.32 11.91 9.19
C LEU A 186 -27.85 11.90 8.98
N ASN A 187 -28.50 10.74 9.01
CA ASN A 187 -29.92 10.54 8.68
C ASN A 187 -30.32 11.02 7.26
N ILE A 188 -29.37 11.03 6.32
CA ILE A 188 -29.65 11.30 4.90
C ILE A 188 -30.28 10.06 4.28
N ILE A 189 -29.72 8.89 4.59
CA ILE A 189 -30.33 7.60 4.32
C ILE A 189 -31.04 7.15 5.59
N SER A 190 -32.36 7.00 5.53
CA SER A 190 -33.13 6.38 6.61
C SER A 190 -33.44 4.93 6.29
N LEU A 191 -33.27 4.08 7.30
CA LEU A 191 -33.74 2.70 7.32
C LEU A 191 -35.04 2.61 8.14
N ASP A 192 -36.05 3.44 7.82
CA ASP A 192 -37.29 3.60 8.60
C ASP A 192 -38.50 2.76 8.15
N THR A 193 -39.52 2.76 9.02
CA THR A 193 -40.46 1.64 9.28
C THR A 193 -41.93 1.83 8.83
N GLU A 194 -42.31 2.90 8.11
CA GLU A 194 -43.72 3.11 7.71
C GLU A 194 -44.01 3.52 6.24
N SER A 195 -44.66 2.58 5.55
CA SER A 195 -45.67 2.69 4.47
C SER A 195 -45.31 3.15 3.02
N ASN A 196 -45.64 2.23 2.10
CA ASN A 196 -46.03 2.38 0.69
C ASN A 196 -45.01 2.89 -0.35
N LYS A 197 -44.20 1.95 -0.87
CA LYS A 197 -44.12 1.60 -2.30
C LYS A 197 -43.45 0.22 -2.45
N GLU A 198 -43.78 -0.49 -3.53
CA GLU A 198 -43.57 -1.92 -3.73
C GLU A 198 -42.09 -2.37 -3.64
N TYR A 199 -41.88 -3.55 -3.03
CA TYR A 199 -40.63 -4.36 -2.97
C TYR A 199 -39.39 -3.85 -2.21
N THR A 200 -39.52 -3.48 -0.93
CA THR A 200 -38.37 -3.46 0.01
C THR A 200 -38.68 -4.21 1.32
N PRO A 201 -37.90 -5.24 1.72
CA PRO A 201 -38.07 -5.90 3.02
C PRO A 201 -37.73 -4.96 4.18
N ARG A 202 -38.51 -5.03 5.26
CA ARG A 202 -38.33 -4.25 6.49
C ARG A 202 -37.34 -4.92 7.44
N ILE A 203 -36.42 -4.17 8.04
CA ILE A 203 -35.58 -4.65 9.16
C ILE A 203 -35.50 -3.63 10.30
N ILE A 204 -35.42 -4.19 11.52
CA ILE A 204 -35.38 -3.53 12.83
C ILE A 204 -33.92 -3.35 13.27
N VAL A 205 -33.53 -2.15 13.72
CA VAL A 205 -32.21 -1.89 14.34
C VAL A 205 -32.35 -1.00 15.58
N ASN A 206 -31.46 -1.21 16.56
CA ASN A 206 -31.41 -0.53 17.85
C ASN A 206 -30.76 0.86 17.73
N LYS A 207 -31.45 1.91 18.20
CA LYS A 207 -31.02 3.32 18.12
C LYS A 207 -29.81 3.68 18.99
N ASP A 208 -29.37 2.78 19.87
CA ASP A 208 -28.25 3.02 20.79
C ASP A 208 -26.88 2.57 20.25
N ALA A 209 -26.81 2.03 19.03
CA ALA A 209 -25.54 1.67 18.40
C ALA A 209 -24.87 2.91 17.82
N ILE A 210 -23.75 3.33 18.41
CA ILE A 210 -22.85 4.34 17.85
C ILE A 210 -22.23 3.72 16.58
N TYR A 211 -22.69 4.15 15.41
CA TYR A 211 -22.07 3.79 14.13
C TYR A 211 -20.70 4.45 14.06
N LYS A 212 -19.63 3.69 14.37
CA LYS A 212 -18.27 4.07 13.96
C LYS A 212 -18.12 3.69 12.49
N SER A 213 -17.51 4.57 11.69
CA SER A 213 -17.05 4.19 10.34
C SER A 213 -16.27 2.87 10.44
N PRO A 214 -16.68 1.80 9.74
CA PRO A 214 -15.99 0.53 9.83
C PRO A 214 -14.56 0.67 9.28
N VAL A 215 -13.61 -0.01 9.91
CA VAL A 215 -12.28 -0.25 9.31
C VAL A 215 -12.50 -1.26 8.19
N ILE A 216 -12.30 -0.82 6.95
CA ILE A 216 -12.52 -1.63 5.76
C ILE A 216 -11.17 -2.19 5.32
N GLU A 217 -10.84 -3.39 5.82
CA GLU A 217 -9.76 -4.21 5.25
C GLU A 217 -10.40 -5.32 4.42
N LEU A 218 -10.28 -5.24 3.09
CA LEU A 218 -10.59 -6.36 2.19
C LEU A 218 -9.50 -7.44 2.31
N SER A 219 -9.86 -8.70 2.05
CA SER A 219 -8.94 -9.84 2.20
C SER A 219 -7.68 -9.64 1.37
N GLU A 220 -6.54 -9.70 2.03
CA GLU A 220 -5.28 -9.17 1.54
C GLU A 220 -4.53 -10.16 0.64
N GLN A 221 -4.54 -9.91 -0.66
CA GLN A 221 -3.30 -9.83 -1.43
C GLN A 221 -3.49 -8.72 -2.47
N PRO A 222 -3.16 -7.45 -2.16
CA PRO A 222 -2.89 -6.49 -3.23
C PRO A 222 -2.06 -7.17 -4.31
N ILE A 223 -2.57 -7.19 -5.53
CA ILE A 223 -1.85 -7.74 -6.68
C ILE A 223 -0.69 -6.78 -6.94
N TYR A 224 0.42 -7.00 -6.25
CA TYR A 224 1.66 -6.32 -6.57
C TYR A 224 2.10 -6.83 -7.93
N SER A 225 1.82 -6.03 -8.96
CA SER A 225 2.36 -6.26 -10.28
C SER A 225 3.88 -6.30 -10.18
N LEU A 226 4.48 -7.31 -10.80
CA LEU A 226 5.93 -7.34 -10.92
C LEU A 226 6.36 -6.07 -11.65
N PRO A 227 7.42 -5.38 -11.20
CA PRO A 227 7.93 -4.26 -11.98
C PRO A 227 8.34 -4.78 -13.36
N GLN A 228 8.07 -3.99 -14.39
CA GLN A 228 8.36 -4.34 -15.78
C GLN A 228 9.83 -4.79 -15.98
N LEU A 229 10.74 -4.23 -15.16
CA LEU A 229 12.15 -4.54 -15.14
C LEU A 229 12.61 -4.94 -13.74
N ILE A 230 13.00 -6.20 -13.62
CA ILE A 230 13.40 -6.83 -12.36
C ILE A 230 14.92 -6.98 -12.37
N PRO A 231 15.64 -6.55 -11.31
CA PRO A 231 17.08 -6.78 -11.25
C PRO A 231 17.37 -8.27 -11.30
N TYR A 232 18.22 -8.66 -12.25
CA TYR A 232 18.53 -10.05 -12.54
C TYR A 232 20.02 -10.27 -12.48
N ARG A 233 20.44 -11.26 -11.69
CA ARG A 233 21.85 -11.60 -11.53
C ARG A 233 22.22 -12.83 -12.33
N ARG A 234 23.23 -12.67 -13.19
CA ARG A 234 23.79 -13.75 -14.02
C ARG A 234 25.31 -13.63 -14.08
N SER A 235 26.01 -14.74 -13.88
CA SER A 235 27.48 -14.80 -13.89
C SER A 235 28.15 -13.75 -12.98
N ASN A 236 27.57 -13.53 -11.78
CA ASN A 236 27.96 -12.51 -10.79
C ASN A 236 27.73 -11.04 -11.17
N MET A 237 27.25 -10.75 -12.37
CA MET A 237 26.91 -9.39 -12.81
C MET A 237 25.40 -9.18 -12.77
N TRP A 238 24.99 -7.94 -12.54
CA TRP A 238 23.60 -7.53 -12.49
C TRP A 238 23.17 -6.88 -13.82
N GLY A 239 21.97 -7.23 -14.26
CA GLY A 239 21.23 -6.60 -15.35
C GLY A 239 19.75 -6.51 -14.97
N TYR A 240 18.86 -6.45 -15.95
CA TYR A 240 17.41 -6.45 -15.71
C TYR A 240 16.70 -7.40 -16.67
N CYS A 241 15.71 -8.13 -16.17
CA CYS A 241 14.86 -9.01 -16.94
C CYS A 241 13.38 -8.62 -16.80
N ASN A 242 12.53 -9.18 -17.65
CA ASN A 242 11.09 -9.21 -17.42
C ASN A 242 10.70 -10.36 -16.46
N GLU A 243 9.41 -10.49 -16.16
CA GLU A 243 8.89 -11.56 -15.28
C GLU A 243 9.24 -13.00 -15.75
N TYR A 244 9.36 -13.20 -17.07
CA TYR A 244 9.76 -14.48 -17.67
C TYR A 244 11.28 -14.73 -17.61
N LYS A 245 12.03 -13.90 -16.88
CA LYS A 245 13.50 -13.94 -16.75
C LYS A 245 14.24 -13.72 -18.08
N ARG A 246 13.56 -13.20 -19.10
CA ARG A 246 14.21 -12.77 -20.34
C ARG A 246 14.96 -11.47 -20.07
N VAL A 247 16.27 -11.49 -20.26
CA VAL A 247 17.10 -10.30 -20.03
C VAL A 247 16.78 -9.22 -21.06
N ILE A 248 16.47 -8.03 -20.55
CA ILE A 248 16.14 -6.81 -21.30
C ILE A 248 17.30 -5.82 -21.27
N ILE A 249 17.99 -5.71 -20.13
CA ILE A 249 19.21 -4.92 -19.96
C ILE A 249 20.33 -5.87 -19.56
N ASP A 250 21.42 -5.86 -20.32
CA ASP A 250 22.54 -6.78 -20.14
C ASP A 250 23.14 -6.75 -18.73
N CYS A 251 23.64 -7.91 -18.31
CA CYS A 251 24.24 -8.10 -16.99
C CYS A 251 25.66 -7.52 -16.94
N ASP A 252 25.72 -6.21 -16.72
CA ASP A 252 26.91 -5.38 -16.96
C ASP A 252 27.29 -4.49 -15.75
N PHE A 253 26.57 -4.65 -14.64
CA PHE A 253 26.72 -3.89 -13.41
C PHE A 253 27.21 -4.76 -12.24
N SER A 254 28.01 -4.19 -11.35
CA SER A 254 28.44 -4.88 -10.11
C SER A 254 27.37 -4.83 -9.01
N GLU A 255 26.42 -3.91 -9.11
CA GLU A 255 25.23 -3.80 -8.26
C GLU A 255 24.09 -3.18 -9.08
N ALA A 256 22.86 -3.63 -8.86
CA ALA A 256 21.66 -3.06 -9.44
C ALA A 256 20.52 -3.10 -8.41
N LEU A 257 19.87 -1.96 -8.20
CA LEU A 257 18.63 -1.87 -7.42
C LEU A 257 17.39 -1.90 -8.33
N PRO A 258 16.19 -2.20 -7.78
CA PRO A 258 14.93 -2.03 -8.50
C PRO A 258 14.76 -0.60 -9.01
N PHE A 259 13.97 -0.45 -10.07
CA PHE A 259 13.58 0.86 -10.56
C PHE A 259 12.74 1.58 -9.49
N SER A 260 13.00 2.86 -9.33
CA SER A 260 12.25 3.78 -8.49
C SER A 260 12.13 5.10 -9.24
N GLU A 261 10.92 5.61 -9.38
CA GLU A 261 10.62 6.81 -10.17
C GLU A 261 11.20 6.79 -11.61
N LYS A 262 11.10 5.63 -12.29
CA LYS A 262 11.59 5.36 -13.66
C LYS A 262 13.11 5.40 -13.85
N MET A 263 13.87 5.33 -12.76
CA MET A 263 15.32 5.20 -12.81
C MET A 263 15.80 4.10 -11.87
N ALA A 264 16.89 3.45 -12.23
CA ALA A 264 17.53 2.48 -11.36
C ALA A 264 18.96 2.89 -11.00
N ARG A 265 19.29 2.78 -9.72
CA ARG A 265 20.64 2.95 -9.21
C ARG A 265 21.46 1.72 -9.54
N VAL A 266 22.54 1.90 -10.30
CA VAL A 266 23.44 0.83 -10.71
C VAL A 266 24.89 1.20 -10.44
N MET A 267 25.72 0.20 -10.14
CA MET A 267 27.16 0.37 -9.95
C MET A 267 27.94 -0.18 -11.14
N LYS A 268 28.86 0.63 -11.68
CA LYS A 268 29.83 0.20 -12.69
C LYS A 268 31.19 0.77 -12.35
N LYS A 269 32.23 -0.09 -12.37
CA LYS A 269 33.63 0.28 -12.03
C LYS A 269 33.76 0.97 -10.65
N GLY A 270 32.99 0.50 -9.66
CA GLY A 270 33.07 0.98 -8.27
C GLY A 270 32.43 2.35 -8.01
N LYS A 271 31.67 2.91 -8.98
CA LYS A 271 30.92 4.16 -8.81
C LYS A 271 29.45 3.94 -9.14
N TYR A 272 28.58 4.65 -8.45
CA TYR A 272 27.14 4.65 -8.72
C TYR A 272 26.78 5.67 -9.81
N GLY A 273 25.83 5.26 -10.64
CA GLY A 273 25.14 6.07 -11.64
C GLY A 273 23.68 5.61 -11.76
N PHE A 274 22.95 6.20 -12.70
CA PHE A 274 21.54 5.88 -12.91
C PHE A 274 21.25 5.61 -14.37
N ILE A 275 20.42 4.59 -14.61
CA ILE A 275 19.90 4.22 -15.92
C ILE A 275 18.39 4.40 -15.98
N ASN A 276 17.85 4.59 -17.18
CA ASN A 276 16.41 4.48 -17.43
C ASN A 276 16.00 3.06 -17.82
N GLU A 277 14.71 2.85 -18.05
CA GLU A 277 14.10 1.56 -18.39
C GLU A 277 14.60 0.97 -19.73
N ASN A 278 15.22 1.79 -20.58
CA ASN A 278 15.86 1.33 -21.82
C ASN A 278 17.34 0.94 -21.60
N GLY A 279 17.82 0.89 -20.36
CA GLY A 279 19.22 0.62 -20.03
C GLY A 279 20.19 1.77 -20.32
N LYS A 280 19.69 2.93 -20.77
CA LYS A 280 20.54 4.09 -21.08
C LYS A 280 20.94 4.80 -19.80
N THR A 281 22.24 5.08 -19.66
CA THR A 281 22.75 5.94 -18.58
C THR A 281 22.16 7.34 -18.69
N VAL A 282 21.42 7.76 -17.65
CA VAL A 282 20.87 9.11 -17.48
C VAL A 282 21.80 9.95 -16.62
N ILE A 283 22.40 9.35 -15.59
CA ILE A 283 23.34 10.01 -14.68
C ILE A 283 24.63 9.19 -14.65
N SER A 284 25.74 9.84 -14.98
CA SER A 284 27.07 9.22 -15.10
C SER A 284 27.54 8.54 -13.82
N PHE A 285 28.27 7.43 -13.95
CA PHE A 285 28.91 6.69 -12.85
C PHE A 285 30.05 7.49 -12.20
N LYS A 286 29.72 8.35 -11.22
CA LYS A 286 30.70 9.23 -10.56
C LYS A 286 30.57 9.31 -9.05
N TYR A 287 29.46 8.83 -8.48
CA TYR A 287 29.19 8.94 -7.05
C TYR A 287 29.79 7.76 -6.29
N ASP A 288 30.33 8.02 -5.10
CA ASP A 288 30.78 6.96 -4.17
C ASP A 288 29.58 6.23 -3.57
N TRP A 289 28.48 6.94 -3.37
CA TRP A 289 27.19 6.40 -2.99
C TRP A 289 26.06 7.33 -3.43
N ALA A 290 24.89 6.75 -3.69
CA ALA A 290 23.65 7.48 -3.94
C ALA A 290 22.48 6.68 -3.36
N SER A 291 21.41 7.34 -2.89
CA SER A 291 20.15 6.66 -2.56
C SER A 291 19.35 6.38 -3.85
N ASN A 292 18.27 5.60 -3.74
CA ASN A 292 17.21 5.64 -4.75
C ASN A 292 16.61 7.06 -4.83
N PHE A 293 15.96 7.35 -5.96
CA PHE A 293 15.17 8.57 -6.07
C PHE A 293 13.94 8.47 -5.17
N ASN A 294 13.66 9.56 -4.46
CA ASN A 294 12.46 9.73 -3.65
C ASN A 294 12.09 11.23 -3.69
N GLU A 295 10.82 11.51 -3.99
CA GLU A 295 10.30 12.85 -4.28
C GLU A 295 11.10 13.59 -5.37
N GLY A 296 11.66 12.86 -6.32
CA GLY A 296 12.48 13.41 -7.41
C GLY A 296 13.92 13.77 -7.06
N PHE A 297 14.38 13.43 -5.86
CA PHE A 297 15.75 13.65 -5.41
C PHE A 297 16.46 12.35 -5.02
N SER A 298 17.77 12.31 -5.23
CA SER A 298 18.63 11.26 -4.69
C SER A 298 19.67 11.90 -3.78
N ARG A 299 19.78 11.37 -2.56
CA ARG A 299 20.81 11.74 -1.58
C ARG A 299 22.14 11.15 -2.05
N ILE A 300 23.18 11.96 -2.09
CA ILE A 300 24.50 11.58 -2.59
C ILE A 300 25.60 11.96 -1.61
N HIS A 301 26.74 11.28 -1.72
CA HIS A 301 28.01 11.80 -1.23
C HIS A 301 29.15 11.44 -2.18
N ILE A 302 30.23 12.23 -2.12
CA ILE A 302 31.45 12.07 -2.92
C ILE A 302 32.64 12.20 -1.98
N GLY A 303 33.60 11.27 -2.04
CA GLY A 303 34.90 11.39 -1.38
C GLY A 303 35.06 10.73 -0.01
N GLY A 304 34.27 9.71 0.32
CA GLY A 304 34.41 8.97 1.58
C GLY A 304 35.51 7.91 1.58
N MET A 305 36.22 7.76 2.70
CA MET A 305 37.11 6.63 2.95
C MET A 305 36.43 5.65 3.92
N ARG A 306 36.38 4.38 3.55
CA ARG A 306 35.92 3.29 4.42
C ARG A 306 36.95 3.03 5.51
N MET A 307 36.62 3.33 6.77
CA MET A 307 37.46 3.00 7.94
C MET A 307 36.86 1.82 8.74
N HIS A 308 37.63 1.26 9.68
CA HIS A 308 37.23 0.10 10.50
C HIS A 308 36.10 0.38 11.52
N HIS A 309 35.74 1.65 11.73
CA HIS A 309 34.70 2.09 12.69
C HIS A 309 33.56 2.89 12.05
N GLY A 310 33.42 2.85 10.72
CA GLY A 310 32.41 3.60 9.98
C GLY A 310 33.02 4.57 8.97
N TRP A 311 32.17 5.39 8.35
CA TRP A 311 32.56 6.44 7.40
C TRP A 311 32.76 7.75 8.19
N GLU A 312 33.99 8.24 8.32
CA GLU A 312 34.24 9.59 8.83
C GLU A 312 34.36 10.58 7.65
N HIS A 313 33.67 11.72 7.79
CA HIS A 313 33.74 12.89 6.90
C HIS A 313 33.03 12.81 5.54
N GLU A 314 31.91 12.09 5.44
CA GLU A 314 31.06 12.19 4.25
C GLU A 314 30.05 13.33 4.43
N LYS A 315 30.15 14.32 3.54
CA LYS A 315 29.14 15.36 3.45
C LYS A 315 28.04 14.94 2.49
N TYR A 316 26.79 15.09 2.91
CA TYR A 316 25.62 14.71 2.13
C TYR A 316 25.05 15.90 1.37
N GLY A 317 24.61 15.62 0.14
CA GLY A 317 23.92 16.56 -0.75
C GLY A 317 22.83 15.85 -1.55
N PHE A 318 22.20 16.55 -2.49
CA PHE A 318 21.09 16.03 -3.26
C PHE A 318 21.20 16.38 -4.74
N ILE A 319 20.88 15.41 -5.59
CA ILE A 319 20.76 15.57 -7.04
C ILE A 319 19.31 15.36 -7.47
N ASN A 320 18.89 16.03 -8.54
CA ASN A 320 17.60 15.76 -9.17
C ASN A 320 17.73 14.67 -10.26
N LYS A 321 16.60 14.33 -10.91
CA LYS A 321 16.52 13.32 -11.98
C LYS A 321 17.41 13.59 -13.22
N SER A 322 17.87 14.82 -13.40
CA SER A 322 18.84 15.16 -14.46
C SER A 322 20.30 14.93 -14.06
N GLY A 323 20.55 14.53 -12.80
CA GLY A 323 21.90 14.41 -12.22
C GLY A 323 22.53 15.76 -11.86
N LYS A 324 21.75 16.85 -11.90
CA LYS A 324 22.18 18.16 -11.42
C LYS A 324 22.15 18.16 -9.90
N GLU A 325 23.26 18.54 -9.29
CA GLU A 325 23.34 18.84 -7.86
C GLU A 325 22.45 20.06 -7.57
N VAL A 326 21.36 19.82 -6.83
CA VAL A 326 20.44 20.87 -6.39
C VAL A 326 20.85 21.40 -5.02
N ILE A 327 21.38 20.51 -4.18
CA ILE A 327 21.83 20.83 -2.83
C ILE A 327 23.24 20.27 -2.66
N LYS A 328 24.18 21.13 -2.28
CA LYS A 328 25.60 20.77 -2.18
C LYS A 328 25.85 19.77 -1.07
N CYS A 329 26.90 18.97 -1.23
CA CYS A 329 27.42 18.10 -0.19
C CYS A 329 28.06 18.92 0.95
N GLU A 330 27.25 19.41 1.90
CA GLU A 330 27.74 20.19 3.05
C GLU A 330 27.22 19.72 4.42
N TYR A 331 26.24 18.81 4.45
CA TYR A 331 25.62 18.31 5.68
C TYR A 331 26.39 17.13 6.27
N ASP A 332 26.52 17.10 7.60
CA ASP A 332 27.17 16.00 8.35
C ASP A 332 26.36 14.70 8.27
N ASP A 333 25.06 14.82 8.05
CA ASP A 333 24.12 13.72 7.84
C ASP A 333 22.86 14.27 7.15
N ALA A 334 22.11 13.41 6.48
CA ALA A 334 20.87 13.78 5.82
C ALA A 334 19.94 12.57 5.69
N LEU A 335 18.65 12.74 5.89
CA LEU A 335 17.62 11.76 5.50
C LEU A 335 17.13 12.05 4.06
N ASN A 336 16.37 11.12 3.47
CA ASN A 336 15.72 11.40 2.19
C ASN A 336 14.67 12.50 2.35
N PHE A 337 14.29 13.14 1.24
CA PHE A 337 13.08 13.94 1.23
C PHE A 337 11.88 13.07 1.58
N SER A 338 10.95 13.62 2.34
CA SER A 338 9.69 13.01 2.70
C SER A 338 8.76 14.14 3.12
N ASP A 339 7.55 14.14 2.60
CA ASP A 339 6.55 15.16 2.89
C ASP A 339 7.01 16.58 2.50
N GLY A 340 7.88 16.70 1.50
CA GLY A 340 8.40 17.98 1.03
C GLY A 340 9.71 18.45 1.67
N PHE A 341 10.16 17.82 2.76
CA PHE A 341 11.34 18.24 3.52
C PHE A 341 12.34 17.10 3.73
N ALA A 342 13.61 17.46 3.90
CA ALA A 342 14.65 16.53 4.35
C ALA A 342 15.18 16.97 5.71
N ALA A 343 15.23 16.04 6.66
CA ALA A 343 15.96 16.25 7.91
C ALA A 343 17.47 16.18 7.61
N VAL A 344 18.20 17.22 8.01
CA VAL A 344 19.64 17.31 7.76
C VAL A 344 20.38 17.73 9.02
N ARG A 345 21.61 17.22 9.19
CA ARG A 345 22.46 17.55 10.33
C ARG A 345 23.60 18.47 9.90
N LYS A 346 23.78 19.56 10.63
CA LYS A 346 24.88 20.52 10.42
C LYS A 346 25.41 20.98 11.77
N ASN A 347 26.73 20.90 11.94
CA ASN A 347 27.42 21.26 13.18
C ASN A 347 26.86 20.52 14.40
N GLY A 348 26.50 19.24 14.23
CA GLY A 348 25.99 18.38 15.31
C GLY A 348 24.53 18.58 15.69
N LYS A 349 23.79 19.50 15.06
CA LYS A 349 22.35 19.71 15.28
C LYS A 349 21.54 19.39 14.04
N TRP A 350 20.32 18.91 14.23
CA TRP A 350 19.35 18.62 13.18
C TRP A 350 18.43 19.81 12.92
N GLY A 351 18.11 20.02 11.65
CA GLY A 351 17.12 20.96 11.14
C GLY A 351 16.48 20.38 9.87
N PHE A 352 15.63 21.17 9.20
CA PHE A 352 14.93 20.72 8.00
C PHE A 352 15.11 21.69 6.85
N ILE A 353 15.30 21.13 5.64
CA ILE A 353 15.44 21.87 4.40
C ILE A 353 14.35 21.49 3.40
N ASN A 354 13.97 22.44 2.55
CA ASN A 354 13.07 22.19 1.42
C ASN A 354 13.82 21.72 0.16
N TYR A 355 13.08 21.48 -0.93
CA TYR A 355 13.66 21.05 -2.22
C TYR A 355 14.69 22.01 -2.84
N LYS A 356 14.73 23.27 -2.41
CA LYS A 356 15.76 24.25 -2.84
C LYS A 356 17.00 24.22 -1.94
N GLY A 357 16.99 23.42 -0.88
CA GLY A 357 18.03 23.40 0.15
C GLY A 357 17.97 24.58 1.11
N GLU A 358 16.85 25.33 1.12
CA GLU A 358 16.64 26.42 2.07
C GLU A 358 16.27 25.83 3.43
N GLU A 359 16.90 26.34 4.49
CA GLU A 359 16.54 26.03 5.87
C GLU A 359 15.11 26.53 6.14
N VAL A 360 14.18 25.60 6.36
CA VAL A 360 12.78 25.90 6.71
C VAL A 360 12.52 25.71 8.20
N ILE A 361 13.29 24.84 8.86
CA ILE A 361 13.26 24.66 10.32
C ILE A 361 14.71 24.67 10.82
N PRO A 362 15.07 25.56 11.78
CA PRO A 362 16.45 25.75 12.20
C PRO A 362 17.17 24.51 12.75
N PHE A 363 18.50 24.51 12.63
CA PHE A 363 19.39 23.49 13.22
C PHE A 363 19.48 23.63 14.75
N GLN A 364 18.50 23.10 15.46
CA GLN A 364 18.41 23.23 16.92
C GLN A 364 18.19 21.90 17.66
N PHE A 365 17.80 20.84 16.95
CA PHE A 365 17.43 19.56 17.57
C PHE A 365 18.64 18.64 17.75
N ASP A 366 18.63 17.83 18.80
CA ASP A 366 19.64 16.79 19.05
C ASP A 366 19.45 15.57 18.14
N GLY A 367 18.21 15.31 17.73
CA GLY A 367 17.79 14.24 16.84
C GLY A 367 16.56 14.63 16.03
N ALA A 368 16.39 14.04 14.84
CA ALA A 368 15.22 14.22 14.00
C ALA A 368 15.01 12.99 13.11
N SER A 369 13.75 12.66 12.82
CA SER A 369 13.38 11.73 11.75
C SER A 369 12.67 12.47 10.61
N SER A 370 12.42 11.80 9.49
CA SER A 370 11.72 12.42 8.36
C SER A 370 10.29 12.80 8.72
N PHE A 371 9.76 13.83 8.05
CA PHE A 371 8.34 14.11 8.08
C PHE A 371 7.56 12.97 7.43
N THR A 372 6.49 12.56 8.09
CA THR A 372 5.48 11.66 7.57
C THR A 372 4.15 12.12 8.12
N ASP A 373 3.07 11.99 7.35
CA ASP A 373 1.74 12.33 7.85
C ASP A 373 1.60 13.79 8.34
N GLY A 374 2.43 14.70 7.84
CA GLY A 374 2.49 16.10 8.22
C GLY A 374 3.32 16.44 9.48
N LEU A 375 3.86 15.45 10.19
CA LEU A 375 4.59 15.62 11.45
C LEU A 375 5.97 14.94 11.43
N ALA A 376 6.91 15.44 12.23
CA ALA A 376 8.22 14.83 12.41
C ALA A 376 8.56 14.69 13.89
N PRO A 377 9.03 13.51 14.36
CA PRO A 377 9.59 13.41 15.69
C PRO A 377 10.96 14.09 15.73
N VAL A 378 11.17 14.89 16.76
CA VAL A 378 12.41 15.62 17.01
C VAL A 378 12.79 15.50 18.48
N GLN A 379 14.09 15.58 18.76
CA GLN A 379 14.63 15.40 20.10
C GLN A 379 15.30 16.68 20.61
N ILE A 380 15.01 17.04 21.86
CA ILE A 380 15.72 18.07 22.64
C ILE A 380 15.98 17.50 24.03
N ASP A 381 17.21 17.63 24.53
CA ASP A 381 17.59 17.22 25.89
C ASP A 381 17.16 15.78 26.21
N TYR A 382 17.41 14.86 25.27
CA TYR A 382 17.08 13.43 25.33
C TYR A 382 15.59 13.07 25.26
N LYS A 383 14.68 14.04 25.20
CA LYS A 383 13.23 13.80 25.09
C LYS A 383 12.72 14.07 23.67
N TYR A 384 11.78 13.26 23.23
CA TYR A 384 11.12 13.37 21.94
C TYR A 384 9.78 14.10 22.05
N GLY A 385 9.52 14.95 21.07
CA GLY A 385 8.22 15.54 20.77
C GLY A 385 8.00 15.56 19.25
N PHE A 386 6.90 16.15 18.81
CA PHE A 386 6.57 16.22 17.38
C PHE A 386 6.34 17.66 16.95
N ILE A 387 6.89 17.99 15.78
CA ILE A 387 6.70 19.29 15.14
C ILE A 387 5.94 19.14 13.83
N ASN A 388 5.21 20.19 13.45
CA ASN A 388 4.61 20.31 12.13
C ASN A 388 5.57 20.96 11.11
N LYS A 389 5.10 21.14 9.87
CA LYS A 389 5.89 21.73 8.78
C LYS A 389 6.27 23.20 8.98
N GLU A 390 5.61 23.93 9.89
CA GLU A 390 6.02 25.28 10.30
C GLU A 390 7.02 25.28 11.48
N GLY A 391 7.44 24.11 11.94
CA GLY A 391 8.32 23.95 13.11
C GLY A 391 7.64 24.20 14.45
N ARG A 392 6.29 24.26 14.48
CA ARG A 392 5.54 24.38 15.73
C ARG A 392 5.50 23.02 16.43
N ILE A 393 5.73 23.03 17.73
CA ILE A 393 5.56 21.87 18.59
C ILE A 393 4.06 21.55 18.66
N ILE A 394 3.68 20.39 18.13
CA ILE A 394 2.32 19.85 18.23
C ILE A 394 2.21 18.94 19.44
N VAL A 395 3.22 18.10 19.63
CA VAL A 395 3.32 17.19 20.77
C VAL A 395 4.56 17.57 21.59
N PRO A 396 4.42 17.88 22.89
CA PRO A 396 5.53 18.29 23.75
C PRO A 396 6.68 17.27 23.85
N PHE A 397 7.86 17.74 24.26
CA PHE A 397 9.05 16.92 24.48
C PHE A 397 8.98 16.16 25.80
N GLU A 398 8.21 15.07 25.84
CA GLU A 398 7.98 14.28 27.06
C GLU A 398 8.37 12.80 26.94
N PHE A 399 8.42 12.28 25.71
CA PHE A 399 8.68 10.86 25.45
C PHE A 399 10.17 10.53 25.49
N ASP A 400 10.51 9.33 25.96
CA ASP A 400 11.89 8.81 25.91
C ASP A 400 12.28 8.44 24.48
N TYR A 401 11.31 7.98 23.69
CA TYR A 401 11.47 7.69 22.26
C TYR A 401 10.16 7.91 21.52
N ALA A 402 10.25 8.31 20.25
CA ALA A 402 9.09 8.48 19.38
C ALA A 402 9.41 7.98 17.97
N TYR A 403 8.55 7.11 17.46
CA TYR A 403 8.57 6.68 16.07
C TYR A 403 7.86 7.71 15.18
N GLN A 404 8.11 7.63 13.87
CA GLN A 404 7.42 8.45 12.88
C GLN A 404 5.92 8.14 12.85
N PHE A 405 5.11 9.14 12.49
CA PHE A 405 3.69 8.92 12.23
C PHE A 405 3.49 8.08 10.98
N SER A 406 2.52 7.17 11.03
CA SER A 406 2.07 6.34 9.92
C SER A 406 0.61 6.03 10.16
N GLU A 407 -0.25 6.17 9.15
CA GLU A 407 -1.69 5.87 9.26
C GLU A 407 -2.38 6.68 10.38
N GLY A 408 -1.96 7.92 10.59
CA GLY A 408 -2.50 8.79 11.63
C GLY A 408 -2.02 8.50 13.05
N LEU A 409 -1.14 7.52 13.24
CA LEU A 409 -0.70 7.01 14.53
C LEU A 409 0.82 7.05 14.68
N ALA A 410 1.30 7.23 15.91
CA ALA A 410 2.71 7.07 16.23
C ALA A 410 2.89 6.25 17.50
N CYS A 411 3.88 5.37 17.49
CA CYS A 411 4.33 4.68 18.69
C CYS A 411 5.30 5.55 19.47
N VAL A 412 5.08 5.64 20.78
CA VAL A 412 5.92 6.41 21.71
C VAL A 412 6.27 5.57 22.93
N SER A 413 7.41 5.86 23.55
CA SER A 413 7.79 5.26 24.82
C SER A 413 7.94 6.30 25.92
N LEU A 414 7.52 5.93 27.12
CA LEU A 414 7.63 6.71 28.35
C LEU A 414 7.83 5.75 29.53
N ASP A 415 8.87 5.99 30.34
CA ASP A 415 9.16 5.25 31.57
C ASP A 415 9.28 3.72 31.39
N ASN A 416 9.84 3.28 30.25
CA ASN A 416 9.94 1.87 29.82
C ASN A 416 8.62 1.17 29.48
N THR A 417 7.58 1.96 29.19
CA THR A 417 6.31 1.48 28.64
C THR A 417 6.06 2.12 27.28
N SER A 418 5.28 1.44 26.44
CA SER A 418 4.99 1.87 25.08
C SER A 418 3.50 2.15 24.90
N GLY A 419 3.16 3.08 24.02
CA GLY A 419 1.78 3.43 23.69
C GLY A 419 1.62 3.99 22.28
N LEU A 420 0.36 4.15 21.85
CA LEU A 420 -0.02 4.83 20.62
C LEU A 420 -0.55 6.23 20.93
N ILE A 421 -0.13 7.20 20.13
CA ILE A 421 -0.72 8.54 20.10
C ILE A 421 -1.33 8.85 18.73
N ASN A 422 -2.36 9.69 18.72
CA ASN A 422 -2.85 10.31 17.49
C ASN A 422 -2.04 11.58 17.13
N LYS A 423 -2.35 12.20 15.98
CA LYS A 423 -1.65 13.41 15.51
C LYS A 423 -1.73 14.63 16.45
N SER A 424 -2.72 14.69 17.34
CA SER A 424 -2.80 15.71 18.40
C SER A 424 -1.96 15.41 19.64
N GLY A 425 -1.34 14.22 19.71
CA GLY A 425 -0.59 13.75 20.87
C GLY A 425 -1.45 13.10 21.95
N GLU A 426 -2.74 12.88 21.70
CA GLU A 426 -3.60 12.17 22.64
C GLU A 426 -3.24 10.69 22.63
N LEU A 427 -3.03 10.12 23.83
CA LEU A 427 -2.83 8.69 23.98
C LEU A 427 -4.11 7.92 23.65
N ILE A 428 -4.01 7.03 22.66
CA ILE A 428 -5.09 6.11 22.27
C ILE A 428 -5.01 4.83 23.11
N VAL A 429 -3.81 4.26 23.24
CA VAL A 429 -3.57 3.08 24.08
C VAL A 429 -2.26 3.24 24.84
N TYR A 430 -2.29 2.84 26.11
CA TYR A 430 -1.10 2.66 26.94
C TYR A 430 -1.10 1.26 27.53
N SER A 431 -0.02 0.52 27.33
CA SER A 431 0.11 -0.81 27.90
C SER A 431 0.99 -0.81 29.13
N ASN A 432 0.53 -1.51 30.17
CA ASN A 432 1.38 -1.89 31.29
C ASN A 432 2.33 -3.04 30.93
N GLU A 433 2.14 -3.66 29.76
CA GLU A 433 3.06 -4.66 29.25
C GLU A 433 4.30 -3.99 28.64
N LYS A 434 5.47 -4.50 29.01
CA LYS A 434 6.76 -3.99 28.53
C LYS A 434 7.08 -4.56 27.16
N TYR A 435 6.39 -4.07 26.14
CA TYR A 435 6.79 -4.26 24.74
C TYR A 435 7.68 -3.12 24.28
N ILE A 436 8.67 -3.45 23.47
CA ILE A 436 9.25 -2.49 22.52
C ILE A 436 8.42 -2.64 21.25
N VAL A 437 7.84 -1.54 20.77
CA VAL A 437 6.95 -1.53 19.60
C VAL A 437 7.60 -0.77 18.45
N GLY A 438 7.32 -1.14 17.20
CA GLY A 438 7.72 -0.38 16.01
C GLY A 438 6.66 0.61 15.55
N SER A 439 6.89 1.31 14.44
CA SER A 439 5.86 2.13 13.78
C SER A 439 4.69 1.29 13.28
N PRO A 440 3.45 1.80 13.35
CA PRO A 440 2.32 1.24 12.60
C PRO A 440 2.64 1.14 11.10
N SER A 441 2.26 0.03 10.49
CA SER A 441 2.44 -0.22 9.06
C SER A 441 1.42 -1.25 8.60
N GLU A 442 0.56 -0.84 7.68
CA GLU A 442 -0.53 -1.60 7.10
C GLU A 442 -1.48 -2.18 8.16
N GLY A 443 -1.89 -1.37 9.15
CA GLY A 443 -2.77 -1.80 10.24
C GLY A 443 -2.09 -2.67 11.32
N MET A 444 -0.80 -2.94 11.18
CA MET A 444 -0.03 -3.83 12.06
C MET A 444 1.13 -3.10 12.75
N ILE A 445 1.46 -3.55 13.96
CA ILE A 445 2.56 -3.01 14.77
C ILE A 445 3.44 -4.18 15.19
N VAL A 446 4.69 -4.20 14.74
CA VAL A 446 5.66 -5.18 15.23
C VAL A 446 5.92 -4.93 16.71
N VAL A 447 5.95 -6.01 17.48
CA VAL A 447 6.27 -5.95 18.91
C VAL A 447 7.35 -6.94 19.28
N GLU A 448 8.18 -6.51 20.21
CA GLU A 448 9.31 -7.24 20.75
C GLU A 448 9.13 -7.38 22.27
N LYS A 449 9.35 -8.59 22.78
CA LYS A 449 9.30 -8.92 24.21
C LYS A 449 10.52 -9.74 24.61
N GLY A 450 11.21 -9.27 25.65
CA GLY A 450 12.41 -9.89 26.17
C GLY A 450 13.58 -8.90 26.19
N ASP A 451 14.76 -9.42 26.47
CA ASP A 451 16.02 -8.67 26.34
C ASP A 451 16.45 -8.69 24.86
N PRO A 452 16.58 -7.53 24.18
CA PRO A 452 16.94 -7.46 22.76
C PRO A 452 18.27 -8.14 22.41
N ASP A 453 19.18 -8.25 23.39
CA ASP A 453 20.49 -8.88 23.23
C ASP A 453 20.48 -10.37 23.60
N SER A 454 19.32 -10.90 24.04
CA SER A 454 19.12 -12.29 24.40
C SER A 454 18.54 -13.13 23.25
N SER A 455 18.90 -14.42 23.23
CA SER A 455 18.26 -15.42 22.37
C SER A 455 16.79 -15.67 22.69
N ASP A 456 16.35 -15.26 23.88
CA ASP A 456 14.96 -15.42 24.35
C ASP A 456 14.05 -14.27 23.91
N CYS A 457 14.59 -13.28 23.18
CA CYS A 457 13.79 -12.21 22.63
C CYS A 457 12.83 -12.74 21.56
N GLN A 458 11.55 -12.39 21.69
CA GLN A 458 10.51 -12.85 20.80
C GLN A 458 9.76 -11.69 20.16
N TYR A 459 9.46 -11.86 18.89
CA TYR A 459 8.71 -10.92 18.08
C TYR A 459 7.33 -11.50 17.72
N GLY A 460 6.37 -10.60 17.61
CA GLY A 460 4.99 -10.83 17.16
C GLY A 460 4.38 -9.53 16.65
N PHE A 461 3.06 -9.48 16.51
CA PHE A 461 2.39 -8.29 15.97
C PHE A 461 1.08 -7.98 16.68
N LEU A 462 0.92 -6.70 17.02
CA LEU A 462 -0.35 -6.13 17.45
C LEU A 462 -1.08 -5.51 16.24
N ASN A 463 -2.41 -5.40 16.30
CA ASN A 463 -3.15 -4.47 15.46
C ASN A 463 -3.16 -3.04 16.06
N THR A 464 -3.73 -2.07 15.35
CA THR A 464 -3.81 -0.66 15.79
C THR A 464 -4.74 -0.40 16.98
N VAL A 465 -5.54 -1.40 17.40
CA VAL A 465 -6.30 -1.37 18.65
C VAL A 465 -5.59 -2.09 19.81
N TRP A 466 -4.31 -2.42 19.61
CA TRP A 466 -3.40 -3.00 20.61
C TRP A 466 -3.73 -4.46 21.01
N GLU A 467 -4.35 -5.22 20.12
CA GLU A 467 -4.58 -6.66 20.31
C GLU A 467 -3.49 -7.47 19.62
N LEU A 468 -2.97 -8.51 20.28
CA LEU A 468 -1.97 -9.41 19.71
C LEU A 468 -2.60 -10.35 18.69
N VAL A 469 -2.41 -10.05 17.41
CA VAL A 469 -2.99 -10.81 16.28
C VAL A 469 -2.06 -11.93 15.84
N ILE A 470 -0.75 -11.66 15.76
CA ILE A 470 0.26 -12.67 15.48
C ILE A 470 1.05 -12.91 16.76
N PRO A 471 0.96 -14.11 17.38
CA PRO A 471 1.61 -14.40 18.65
C PRO A 471 3.14 -14.23 18.61
N LEU A 472 3.71 -13.99 19.79
CA LEU A 472 5.17 -13.99 19.98
C LEU A 472 5.74 -15.39 19.65
N GLY A 473 6.78 -15.43 18.83
CA GLY A 473 7.43 -16.68 18.46
C GLY A 473 8.59 -16.56 17.46
N TYR A 474 8.70 -15.42 16.78
CA TYR A 474 9.80 -15.18 15.84
C TYR A 474 11.02 -14.64 16.58
N SER A 475 12.21 -14.99 16.09
CA SER A 475 13.47 -14.43 16.62
C SER A 475 13.73 -13.00 16.15
N PHE A 476 13.01 -12.57 15.10
CA PHE A 476 12.99 -11.20 14.60
C PHE A 476 11.79 -11.03 13.68
N ALA A 477 11.25 -9.82 13.62
CA ALA A 477 10.25 -9.42 12.66
C ALA A 477 10.47 -7.95 12.24
N GLN A 478 10.05 -7.60 11.03
CA GLN A 478 9.99 -6.22 10.55
C GLN A 478 8.56 -5.73 10.43
N ASN A 479 8.39 -4.42 10.23
CA ASN A 479 7.11 -3.88 9.81
C ASN A 479 6.62 -4.54 8.52
N PHE A 480 5.30 -4.64 8.38
CA PHE A 480 4.67 -5.04 7.12
C PHE A 480 4.99 -4.00 6.04
N SER A 481 5.29 -4.50 4.85
CA SER A 481 5.53 -3.70 3.66
C SER A 481 5.11 -4.52 2.47
N GLU A 482 4.20 -3.96 1.69
CA GLU A 482 3.55 -4.62 0.57
C GLU A 482 2.84 -5.93 1.00
N GLY A 483 2.04 -5.88 2.07
CA GLY A 483 1.24 -7.02 2.56
C GLY A 483 2.03 -8.15 3.21
N LEU A 484 3.36 -8.08 3.20
CA LEU A 484 4.25 -9.09 3.78
C LEU A 484 5.17 -8.50 4.85
N SER A 485 5.43 -9.28 5.89
CA SER A 485 6.47 -8.98 6.86
C SER A 485 7.59 -10.01 6.78
N LYS A 486 8.83 -9.50 6.77
CA LYS A 486 10.01 -10.34 6.94
C LYS A 486 10.13 -10.82 8.38
N ILE A 487 10.29 -12.12 8.54
CA ILE A 487 10.56 -12.79 9.82
C ILE A 487 11.89 -13.54 9.82
N ILE A 488 12.40 -13.83 11.02
CA ILE A 488 13.51 -14.77 11.23
C ILE A 488 13.09 -15.84 12.23
N THR A 489 13.36 -17.10 11.89
CA THR A 489 13.19 -18.25 12.79
C THR A 489 14.53 -18.92 13.11
N GLY A 490 14.65 -19.49 14.31
CA GLY A 490 15.83 -20.25 14.73
C GLY A 490 17.01 -19.42 15.26
N GLY A 491 16.81 -18.13 15.57
CA GLY A 491 17.79 -17.23 16.20
C GLY A 491 18.05 -15.95 15.39
N ARG A 492 18.16 -14.80 16.06
CA ARG A 492 18.21 -13.48 15.40
C ARG A 492 19.35 -13.31 14.38
N HIS A 493 20.53 -13.87 14.66
CA HIS A 493 21.74 -13.65 13.85
C HIS A 493 22.10 -14.77 12.87
N TRP A 494 21.61 -15.99 13.11
CA TRP A 494 21.94 -17.18 12.30
C TRP A 494 20.69 -17.90 11.77
N GLY A 495 19.50 -17.42 12.16
CA GLY A 495 18.23 -17.96 11.75
C GLY A 495 17.98 -17.73 10.27
N LYS A 496 16.90 -18.35 9.80
CA LYS A 496 16.49 -18.25 8.40
C LYS A 496 15.41 -17.21 8.24
N HIS A 497 15.54 -16.44 7.16
CA HIS A 497 14.61 -15.39 6.80
C HIS A 497 13.52 -15.96 5.90
N GLY A 498 12.28 -15.51 6.15
CA GLY A 498 11.09 -15.81 5.34
C GLY A 498 10.11 -14.64 5.43
N PHE A 499 8.91 -14.81 4.89
CA PHE A 499 7.88 -13.78 4.87
C PHE A 499 6.50 -14.34 5.24
N ILE A 500 5.77 -13.59 6.05
CA ILE A 500 4.41 -13.91 6.48
C ILE A 500 3.42 -12.83 6.01
N ASN A 501 2.15 -13.19 5.84
CA ASN A 501 1.06 -12.22 5.69
C ASN A 501 0.54 -11.75 7.07
N LYS A 502 -0.46 -10.86 7.09
CA LYS A 502 -1.01 -10.28 8.33
C LYS A 502 -1.82 -11.28 9.17
N HIS A 503 -2.14 -12.45 8.63
CA HIS A 503 -2.72 -13.57 9.39
C HIS A 503 -1.66 -14.46 10.06
N GLY A 504 -0.37 -14.17 9.83
CA GLY A 504 0.75 -14.98 10.34
C GLY A 504 1.04 -16.23 9.51
N GLU A 505 0.45 -16.35 8.33
CA GLU A 505 0.69 -17.47 7.42
C GLU A 505 2.00 -17.23 6.66
N GLU A 506 2.85 -18.27 6.60
CA GLU A 506 4.11 -18.21 5.87
C GLU A 506 3.85 -18.27 4.36
N ILE A 507 4.05 -17.13 3.68
CA ILE A 507 3.89 -17.00 2.23
C ILE A 507 5.18 -17.39 1.51
N ILE A 508 6.32 -17.02 2.08
CA ILE A 508 7.64 -17.37 1.57
C ILE A 508 8.42 -18.06 2.69
N PRO A 509 8.79 -19.34 2.54
CA PRO A 509 9.43 -20.12 3.60
C PRO A 509 10.70 -19.51 4.18
N CYS A 510 10.91 -19.71 5.48
CA CYS A 510 12.15 -19.36 6.16
C CYS A 510 13.34 -20.22 5.67
N GLN A 511 13.97 -19.82 4.56
CA GLN A 511 15.12 -20.55 3.98
C GLN A 511 16.33 -19.67 3.66
N TYR A 512 16.14 -18.35 3.58
CA TYR A 512 17.18 -17.41 3.16
C TYR A 512 18.14 -17.08 4.31
N LYS A 513 19.42 -16.85 3.97
CA LYS A 513 20.46 -16.38 4.90
C LYS A 513 20.25 -14.92 5.27
N SER A 514 19.69 -14.12 4.37
CA SER A 514 19.25 -12.76 4.62
C SER A 514 18.11 -12.39 3.67
N ALA A 515 17.28 -11.45 4.10
CA ALA A 515 16.24 -10.84 3.27
C ALA A 515 16.04 -9.36 3.62
N GLY A 516 15.76 -8.54 2.61
CA GLY A 516 15.26 -7.18 2.73
C GLY A 516 13.74 -7.12 2.90
N SER A 517 13.19 -5.92 3.03
CA SER A 517 11.75 -5.67 2.96
C SER A 517 11.29 -5.64 1.50
N PHE A 518 10.01 -5.91 1.28
CA PHE A 518 9.40 -5.72 -0.03
C PHE A 518 9.26 -4.23 -0.37
N HIS A 519 9.63 -3.87 -1.59
CA HIS A 519 9.45 -2.55 -2.16
C HIS A 519 9.37 -2.66 -3.68
N ASN A 520 8.33 -2.08 -4.28
CA ASN A 520 7.93 -2.20 -5.68
C ASN A 520 7.88 -3.65 -6.15
N GLY A 521 7.20 -4.53 -5.42
CA GLY A 521 6.97 -5.91 -5.85
C GLY A 521 8.08 -6.90 -5.50
N LEU A 522 9.21 -6.43 -4.96
CA LEU A 522 10.44 -7.20 -4.84
C LEU A 522 11.11 -7.05 -3.48
N ALA A 523 11.68 -8.15 -2.98
CA ALA A 523 12.61 -8.15 -1.86
C ALA A 523 13.96 -8.73 -2.28
N GLN A 524 15.07 -8.14 -1.84
CA GLN A 524 16.38 -8.73 -2.03
C GLN A 524 16.56 -9.90 -1.05
N VAL A 525 17.01 -11.04 -1.52
CA VAL A 525 17.27 -12.23 -0.70
C VAL A 525 18.64 -12.81 -0.99
N GLN A 526 19.19 -13.52 0.01
CA GLN A 526 20.43 -14.26 -0.12
C GLN A 526 20.21 -15.73 0.24
N ILE A 527 20.61 -16.63 -0.66
CA ILE A 527 20.69 -18.06 -0.41
C ILE A 527 22.13 -18.52 -0.66
N ASN A 528 22.76 -19.10 0.37
CA ASN A 528 24.20 -19.41 0.37
C ASN A 528 25.05 -18.16 0.03
N GLU A 529 25.81 -18.21 -1.06
CA GLU A 529 26.62 -17.08 -1.57
C GLU A 529 25.91 -16.29 -2.68
N ASN A 530 24.72 -16.71 -3.10
CA ASN A 530 23.95 -16.07 -4.15
C ASN A 530 23.02 -15.00 -3.56
N VAL A 531 23.04 -13.82 -4.16
CA VAL A 531 22.13 -12.70 -3.84
C VAL A 531 21.31 -12.40 -5.09
N GLY A 532 20.00 -12.25 -4.92
CA GLY A 532 19.05 -11.95 -5.99
C GLY A 532 17.77 -11.32 -5.43
N TYR A 533 16.73 -11.20 -6.28
CA TYR A 533 15.42 -10.67 -5.87
C TYR A 533 14.34 -11.74 -5.93
N ILE A 534 13.37 -11.64 -5.02
CA ILE A 534 12.19 -12.48 -4.96
C ILE A 534 10.93 -11.63 -5.04
N SER A 535 9.88 -12.18 -5.65
CA SER A 535 8.54 -11.60 -5.67
C SER A 535 7.66 -12.05 -4.52
N HIS A 536 6.51 -11.41 -4.33
CA HIS A 536 5.46 -11.82 -3.39
C HIS A 536 5.01 -13.27 -3.57
N LYS A 537 5.07 -13.80 -4.80
CA LYS A 537 4.74 -15.20 -5.14
C LYS A 537 5.91 -16.18 -4.91
N GLY A 538 7.02 -15.74 -4.34
CA GLY A 538 8.20 -16.58 -4.13
C GLY A 538 9.03 -16.85 -5.39
N ILE A 539 8.77 -16.17 -6.51
CA ILE A 539 9.55 -16.32 -7.76
C ILE A 539 10.91 -15.63 -7.60
N GLU A 540 11.98 -16.40 -7.78
CA GLU A 540 13.38 -15.97 -7.66
C GLU A 540 14.00 -15.50 -8.99
N PHE A 541 14.71 -14.36 -8.99
CA PHE A 541 15.29 -13.72 -10.19
C PHE A 541 16.84 -13.75 -10.20
N TRP A 542 17.42 -14.94 -10.34
CA TRP A 542 18.86 -15.16 -10.56
C TRP A 542 19.12 -16.52 -11.24
N ASP A 543 20.34 -16.75 -11.73
CA ASP A 543 20.76 -17.98 -12.45
C ASP A 543 21.16 -19.18 -11.54
N GLY A 544 21.02 -19.02 -10.22
CA GLY A 544 21.42 -20.02 -9.22
C GLY A 544 22.93 -20.24 -9.08
N GLY A 545 23.77 -19.42 -9.73
CA GLY A 545 25.23 -19.63 -9.76
C GLY A 545 25.66 -20.84 -10.60
N LYS A 546 24.80 -21.36 -11.48
CA LYS A 546 25.23 -22.36 -12.47
C LYS A 546 26.17 -21.67 -13.45
N SER A 547 27.46 -22.01 -13.40
CA SER A 547 28.40 -21.63 -14.45
C SER A 547 27.90 -22.15 -15.79
N ASP A 548 27.88 -21.29 -16.82
CA ASP A 548 27.52 -21.59 -18.22
C ASP A 548 28.38 -22.73 -18.81
N ASN A 549 28.08 -23.97 -18.44
CA ASN A 549 28.65 -25.18 -19.01
C ASN A 549 27.57 -26.21 -19.36
N SER A 550 26.36 -25.75 -19.65
CA SER A 550 25.37 -26.56 -20.37
C SER A 550 24.43 -25.62 -21.12
N ALA A 551 24.87 -25.19 -22.30
CA ALA A 551 23.97 -24.74 -23.35
C ALA A 551 23.22 -25.97 -23.87
N ASP A 552 22.25 -26.46 -23.10
CA ASP A 552 21.28 -27.48 -23.46
C ASP A 552 20.34 -27.58 -22.25
N ASP A 553 19.21 -26.88 -22.32
CA ASP A 553 17.95 -27.07 -21.57
C ASP A 553 17.28 -25.73 -21.23
N LEU A 554 16.70 -25.11 -22.26
CA LEU A 554 15.51 -24.28 -22.10
C LEU A 554 14.38 -25.01 -22.84
N PRO A 555 13.25 -25.34 -22.17
CA PRO A 555 12.07 -25.83 -22.88
C PRO A 555 11.48 -24.66 -23.68
N PHE A 556 11.13 -24.97 -24.93
CA PHE A 556 10.52 -24.08 -25.92
C PHE A 556 9.17 -23.51 -25.49
#